data_AF-A0A660Z5I4-F1
#
_entry.id   AF-A0A660Z5I4-F1
#
_cell.length_a   1.000
_cell.length_b   1.000
_cell.length_c   1.000
_cell.angle_alpha   90.00
_cell.angle_beta   90.00
_cell.angle_gamma   90.00
#
_symmetry.space_group_name_H-M   'P 1'
#
loop_
_entity.id
_entity.type
_entity.pdbx_description
1 polymer ?
#
loop_
_entity_poly.entity_id
_entity_poly.type
_entity_poly.pdbx_seq_one_letter_code
_entity_poly.pdbx_strand_id
1 'polypeptide(L)'
;MDNISENSALKSILKSLKNIENRLSQVETKLQIQPETGEDEVQPTPAVVKPVTDEDLEIRIGEYWIPKVAIVAFIIGMVFFLTFPLKGLSIGFPIAFGYLMTVVVLIASTSLKKSFAHFTGYAVGGSIIISYLTTLRLHFFGRVQLVSSLEIEMLLLALITAGSLVIAVKRDSVYLTAIALLLAYVTAMINSNAYLFFISLILLSALVVYLTLKYSWRGLLIYGIVLTYFAHLLWFLNNPFFGNALQIVISPQVNVLFILVYLFVFSLGCVLRSDKDSEVFNVALSSFLNAAGGYGLFLIITVSNIPAYSGLFHFTAFLLSIIISIAYWVRVKSQYSTFIYAMTAYSALSVAIIFTFSAPSFFIWLCWQSLLVISTALWFRSKFIVLANFIIFIAVLIAYMVSEGTIGVESLSFGIVALVSAGVLNWQRERLELKTDQMRVAYLLTSFFIIPYSLYHIFPSEFVGISWVGLAMVYYLLSSILKNNKYRLMALGTLLMTVVYLLVFGITSSETMYKIISFLLVAGVLMVISLIYSRRKSNPKSEENQE
;
A
#
# COMPACT_ATOMS: atom_id res chain seq x y z
N MET A 1 -12.76 12.74 -30.81
CA MET A 1 -11.74 13.82 -30.89
C MET A 1 -10.31 13.30 -30.63
N ASP A 2 -10.10 11.99 -30.52
CA ASP A 2 -8.77 11.44 -30.16
C ASP A 2 -7.78 11.27 -31.33
N ASN A 3 -8.26 11.16 -32.57
CA ASN A 3 -7.40 10.97 -33.77
C ASN A 3 -6.53 12.18 -34.16
N ILE A 4 -6.81 13.37 -33.63
CA ILE A 4 -6.04 14.59 -33.96
C ILE A 4 -4.79 14.70 -33.05
N SER A 5 -4.83 14.13 -31.84
CA SER A 5 -3.75 14.24 -30.86
C SER A 5 -2.56 13.31 -31.17
N GLU A 6 -2.81 12.09 -31.64
CA GLU A 6 -1.76 11.14 -32.05
C GLU A 6 -0.98 11.66 -33.25
N ASN A 7 -1.66 12.26 -34.22
CA ASN A 7 -1.02 12.79 -35.43
C ASN A 7 -0.12 14.01 -35.12
N SER A 8 -0.46 14.79 -34.09
CA SER A 8 0.38 15.86 -33.55
C SER A 8 1.64 15.31 -32.86
N ALA A 9 1.49 14.25 -32.05
CA ALA A 9 2.61 13.62 -31.36
C ALA A 9 3.59 12.99 -32.37
N LEU A 10 3.09 12.30 -33.39
CA LEU A 10 3.89 11.69 -34.46
C LEU A 10 4.67 12.72 -35.26
N LYS A 11 4.05 13.86 -35.60
CA LYS A 11 4.74 14.98 -36.24
C LYS A 11 5.84 15.60 -35.35
N SER A 12 5.60 15.68 -34.05
CA SER A 12 6.60 16.17 -33.09
C SER A 12 7.80 15.23 -32.98
N ILE A 13 7.56 13.92 -33.00
CA ILE A 13 8.61 12.89 -32.99
C ILE A 13 9.44 12.96 -34.27
N LEU A 14 8.80 13.01 -35.44
CA LEU A 14 9.48 13.16 -36.74
C LEU A 14 10.35 14.43 -36.79
N LYS A 15 9.83 15.55 -36.27
CA LYS A 15 10.58 16.81 -36.21
C LYS A 15 11.80 16.70 -35.27
N SER A 16 11.66 15.98 -34.16
CA SER A 16 12.75 15.77 -33.20
C SER A 16 13.84 14.86 -33.77
N LEU A 17 13.46 13.79 -34.46
CA LEU A 17 14.40 12.90 -35.16
C LEU A 17 15.21 13.65 -36.22
N LYS A 18 14.53 14.44 -37.06
CA LYS A 18 15.19 15.24 -38.10
C LYS A 18 16.17 16.28 -37.53
N ASN A 19 15.85 16.81 -36.35
CA ASN A 19 16.74 17.74 -35.64
C ASN A 19 17.97 17.04 -35.05
N ILE A 20 17.81 15.80 -34.54
CA ILE A 20 18.93 14.99 -34.06
C ILE A 20 19.84 14.61 -35.21
N GLU A 21 19.28 14.18 -36.34
CA GLU A 21 20.02 13.81 -37.56
C GLU A 21 20.84 14.99 -38.10
N ASN A 22 20.25 16.19 -38.20
CA ASN A 22 20.97 17.39 -38.60
C ASN A 22 22.12 17.75 -37.64
N ARG A 23 21.90 17.60 -36.33
CA ARG A 23 22.95 17.87 -35.33
C ARG A 23 24.07 16.83 -35.40
N LEU A 24 23.73 15.57 -35.64
CA LEU A 24 24.70 14.50 -35.80
C LEU A 24 25.56 14.73 -37.05
N SER A 25 24.93 15.06 -38.17
CA SER A 25 25.62 15.40 -39.42
C SER A 25 26.59 16.59 -39.27
N GLN A 26 26.20 17.63 -38.53
CA GLN A 26 27.11 18.75 -38.20
C GLN A 26 28.30 18.31 -37.34
N VAL A 27 28.10 17.36 -36.41
CA VAL A 27 29.17 16.80 -35.56
C VAL A 27 30.10 15.91 -36.37
N GLU A 28 29.56 15.04 -37.22
CA GLU A 28 30.31 14.15 -38.12
C GLU A 28 31.19 14.95 -39.10
N THR A 29 30.64 16.02 -39.66
CA THR A 29 31.37 16.93 -40.57
C THR A 29 32.53 17.62 -39.84
N LYS A 30 32.32 18.04 -38.59
CA LYS A 30 33.35 18.71 -37.78
C LYS A 30 34.44 17.74 -37.30
N LEU A 31 34.11 16.45 -37.17
CA LEU A 31 35.03 15.38 -36.77
C LEU A 31 35.68 14.67 -37.97
N GLN A 32 35.40 15.11 -39.21
CA GLN A 32 35.89 14.47 -40.45
C GLN A 32 35.57 12.97 -40.53
N ILE A 33 34.45 12.56 -39.95
CA ILE A 33 33.95 11.19 -40.06
C ILE A 33 33.28 11.09 -41.44
N GLN A 34 33.92 10.40 -42.39
CA GLN A 34 33.30 10.13 -43.68
C GLN A 34 32.17 9.13 -43.50
N PRO A 35 30.96 9.37 -44.03
CA PRO A 35 29.94 8.34 -44.10
C PRO A 35 30.48 7.23 -45.00
N GLU A 36 30.58 6.01 -44.48
CA GLU A 36 30.98 4.84 -45.25
C GLU A 36 29.96 4.64 -46.39
N THR A 37 30.27 5.13 -47.59
CA THR A 37 29.61 4.72 -48.83
C THR A 37 30.19 3.36 -49.23
N GLY A 38 29.82 2.33 -48.48
CA GLY A 38 29.97 0.94 -48.84
C GLY A 38 28.58 0.32 -48.95
N GLU A 39 28.34 -0.44 -50.01
CA GLU A 39 27.17 -1.31 -50.17
C GLU A 39 27.08 -2.44 -49.12
N ASP A 40 27.89 -2.38 -48.07
CA ASP A 40 27.67 -3.11 -46.83
C ASP A 40 26.72 -2.29 -45.96
N GLU A 41 25.43 -2.44 -46.24
CA GLU A 41 24.39 -2.20 -45.26
C GLU A 41 24.76 -2.97 -43.97
N VAL A 42 25.45 -2.31 -43.04
CA VAL A 42 25.27 -2.61 -41.62
C VAL A 42 23.89 -2.05 -41.27
N GLN A 43 22.86 -2.74 -41.79
CA GLN A 43 21.61 -2.88 -41.06
C GLN A 43 21.99 -3.10 -39.60
N PRO A 44 21.32 -2.48 -38.61
CA PRO A 44 21.42 -2.99 -37.25
C PRO A 44 21.05 -4.46 -37.41
N THR A 45 22.04 -5.36 -37.37
CA THR A 45 21.78 -6.78 -37.49
C THR A 45 20.76 -6.97 -36.37
N PRO A 46 19.50 -7.31 -36.67
CA PRO A 46 18.62 -7.74 -35.61
C PRO A 46 19.46 -8.82 -34.96
N ALA A 47 19.89 -8.62 -33.71
CA ALA A 47 20.82 -9.54 -33.06
C ALA A 47 20.31 -10.90 -33.43
N VAL A 48 21.03 -11.61 -34.33
CA VAL A 48 20.44 -12.77 -34.99
C VAL A 48 20.20 -13.67 -33.81
N VAL A 49 18.94 -13.77 -33.40
CA VAL A 49 18.52 -14.74 -32.41
C VAL A 49 18.76 -15.99 -33.21
N LYS A 50 19.97 -16.56 -33.06
CA LYS A 50 20.32 -17.82 -33.68
C LYS A 50 19.11 -18.70 -33.39
N PRO A 51 18.44 -19.25 -34.42
CA PRO A 51 17.37 -20.20 -34.14
C PRO A 51 17.98 -21.20 -33.18
N VAL A 52 17.38 -21.36 -32.00
CA VAL A 52 17.89 -22.27 -30.98
C VAL A 52 18.01 -23.60 -31.69
N THR A 53 19.24 -24.05 -31.94
CA THR A 53 19.47 -25.31 -32.65
C THR A 53 18.98 -26.44 -31.74
N ASP A 54 18.62 -27.58 -32.32
CA ASP A 54 18.23 -28.74 -31.51
C ASP A 54 19.35 -29.15 -30.53
N GLU A 55 20.62 -28.92 -30.91
CA GLU A 55 21.79 -29.08 -30.03
C GLU A 55 21.80 -28.08 -28.86
N ASP A 56 21.45 -26.80 -29.08
CA ASP A 56 21.33 -25.80 -28.00
C ASP A 56 20.16 -26.12 -27.05
N LEU A 57 19.08 -26.71 -27.58
CA LEU A 57 17.98 -27.23 -26.77
C LEU A 57 18.40 -28.46 -25.96
N GLU A 58 19.12 -29.42 -26.57
CA GLU A 58 19.63 -30.62 -25.90
C GLU A 58 20.56 -30.25 -24.73
N ILE A 59 21.49 -29.31 -24.95
CA ILE A 59 22.40 -28.81 -23.91
C ILE A 59 21.61 -28.12 -22.80
N ARG A 60 20.64 -27.26 -23.12
CA ARG A 60 19.80 -26.61 -22.09
C ARG A 60 18.98 -27.61 -21.30
N ILE A 61 18.41 -28.62 -21.94
CA ILE A 61 17.65 -29.67 -21.27
C ILE A 61 18.58 -30.47 -20.36
N GLY A 62 19.74 -30.90 -20.88
CA GLY A 62 20.75 -31.69 -20.18
C GLY A 62 21.34 -30.98 -18.96
N GLU A 63 21.77 -29.72 -19.10
CA GLU A 63 22.46 -29.01 -18.02
C GLU A 63 21.54 -28.31 -17.03
N TYR A 64 20.35 -27.84 -17.46
CA TYR A 64 19.47 -27.04 -16.59
C TYR A 64 18.23 -27.77 -16.09
N TRP A 65 17.62 -28.65 -16.89
CA TRP A 65 16.36 -29.31 -16.53
C TRP A 65 16.59 -30.66 -15.86
N ILE A 66 17.42 -31.52 -16.44
CA ILE A 66 17.66 -32.87 -15.91
C ILE A 66 18.14 -32.82 -14.44
N PRO A 67 19.13 -31.99 -14.04
CA PRO A 67 19.52 -31.81 -12.64
C PRO A 67 18.37 -31.51 -11.69
N LYS A 68 17.48 -30.58 -12.07
CA LYS A 68 16.33 -30.18 -11.24
C LYS A 68 15.37 -31.35 -11.07
N VAL A 69 15.02 -32.02 -12.16
CA VAL A 69 14.11 -33.16 -12.15
C VAL A 69 14.68 -34.31 -11.33
N ALA A 70 15.97 -34.63 -11.51
CA ALA A 70 16.65 -35.68 -10.76
C ALA A 70 16.63 -35.41 -9.25
N ILE A 71 16.91 -34.17 -8.84
CA ILE A 71 16.93 -33.79 -7.42
C ILE A 71 15.52 -33.75 -6.83
N VAL A 72 14.52 -33.27 -7.58
CA VAL A 72 13.12 -33.34 -7.15
C VAL A 72 12.66 -34.79 -7.00
N ALA A 73 12.95 -35.65 -7.98
CA ALA A 73 12.63 -37.08 -7.92
C ALA A 73 13.33 -37.77 -6.74
N PHE A 74 14.60 -37.43 -6.48
CA PHE A 74 15.36 -37.93 -5.34
C PHE A 74 14.75 -37.48 -4.00
N ILE A 75 14.38 -36.20 -3.86
CA ILE A 75 13.70 -35.70 -2.66
C ILE A 75 12.37 -36.42 -2.46
N ILE A 76 11.56 -36.61 -3.52
CA ILE A 76 10.29 -37.34 -3.44
C ILE A 76 10.53 -38.79 -3.01
N GLY A 77 11.51 -39.47 -3.58
CA GLY A 77 11.91 -40.81 -3.16
C GLY A 77 12.31 -40.86 -1.68
N MET A 78 13.08 -39.87 -1.21
CA MET A 78 13.45 -39.74 0.19
C MET A 78 12.24 -39.42 1.09
N VAL A 79 11.30 -38.59 0.65
CA VAL A 79 10.04 -38.33 1.38
C VAL A 79 9.30 -39.64 1.59
N PHE A 80 9.09 -40.44 0.53
CA PHE A 80 8.42 -41.73 0.65
C PHE A 80 9.16 -42.67 1.59
N PHE A 81 10.47 -42.80 1.42
CA PHE A 81 11.32 -43.65 2.25
C PHE A 81 11.31 -43.23 3.74
N LEU A 82 11.28 -41.93 4.02
CA LEU A 82 11.30 -41.37 5.38
C LEU A 82 9.91 -41.21 6.01
N THR A 83 8.82 -41.33 5.27
CA THR A 83 7.46 -41.18 5.83
C THR A 83 6.74 -42.52 5.93
N PHE A 84 6.91 -43.43 4.97
CA PHE A 84 6.16 -44.68 4.95
C PHE A 84 6.71 -45.73 5.95
N PRO A 85 5.84 -46.58 6.51
CA PRO A 85 6.24 -47.67 7.38
C PRO A 85 6.80 -48.84 6.56
N LEU A 86 8.12 -48.92 6.44
CA LEU A 86 8.81 -50.01 5.75
C LEU A 86 8.72 -51.32 6.55
N LYS A 87 8.16 -52.37 5.95
CA LYS A 87 8.10 -53.72 6.56
C LYS A 87 9.48 -54.38 6.50
N GLY A 88 9.94 -54.97 7.60
CA GLY A 88 11.17 -55.77 7.68
C GLY A 88 12.46 -55.00 7.98
N LEU A 89 12.43 -53.66 8.02
CA LEU A 89 13.59 -52.84 8.38
C LEU A 89 13.53 -52.39 9.84
N SER A 90 14.71 -52.22 10.46
CA SER A 90 14.81 -51.69 11.83
C SER A 90 14.34 -50.23 11.88
N ILE A 91 13.87 -49.79 13.05
CA ILE A 91 13.28 -48.45 13.23
C ILE A 91 14.31 -47.34 12.93
N GLY A 92 15.58 -47.56 13.29
CA GLY A 92 16.66 -46.61 13.08
C GLY A 92 17.24 -46.58 11.66
N PHE A 93 16.96 -47.58 10.82
CA PHE A 93 17.59 -47.68 9.49
C PHE A 93 17.24 -46.49 8.58
N PRO A 94 15.97 -46.06 8.42
CA PRO A 94 15.65 -44.92 7.57
C PRO A 94 16.27 -43.62 8.06
N ILE A 95 16.42 -43.46 9.38
CA ILE A 95 17.02 -42.27 10.00
C ILE A 95 18.53 -42.23 9.70
N ALA A 96 19.23 -43.34 9.97
CA ALA A 96 20.66 -43.45 9.70
C ALA A 96 20.96 -43.25 8.20
N PHE A 97 20.15 -43.84 7.33
CA PHE A 97 20.25 -43.67 5.89
C PHE A 97 19.97 -42.23 5.44
N GLY A 98 18.97 -41.57 6.01
CA GLY A 98 18.65 -40.17 5.69
C GLY A 98 19.77 -39.19 6.03
N TYR A 99 20.38 -39.32 7.21
CA TYR A 99 21.54 -38.51 7.58
C TYR A 99 22.79 -38.89 6.78
N LEU A 100 23.00 -40.18 6.51
CA LEU A 100 24.10 -40.63 5.64
C LEU A 100 23.98 -40.01 4.24
N MET A 101 22.80 -40.07 3.62
CA MET A 101 22.56 -39.47 2.31
C MET A 101 22.74 -37.95 2.32
N THR A 102 22.30 -37.28 3.38
CA THR A 102 22.56 -35.85 3.57
C THR A 102 24.07 -35.55 3.52
N VAL A 103 24.88 -36.29 4.29
CA VAL A 103 26.33 -36.08 4.35
C VAL A 103 27.00 -36.41 3.02
N VAL A 104 26.64 -37.54 2.40
CA VAL A 104 27.20 -37.96 1.11
C VAL A 104 26.90 -36.93 0.02
N VAL A 105 25.66 -36.44 -0.07
CA VAL A 105 25.27 -35.46 -1.09
C VAL A 105 25.92 -34.10 -0.81
N LEU A 106 26.04 -33.67 0.45
CA LEU A 106 26.76 -32.43 0.79
C LEU A 106 28.25 -32.50 0.40
N ILE A 107 28.94 -33.60 0.74
CA ILE A 107 30.36 -33.81 0.40
C ILE A 107 30.52 -33.84 -1.13
N ALA A 108 29.72 -34.64 -1.82
CA ALA A 108 29.73 -34.70 -3.29
C ALA A 108 29.49 -33.32 -3.93
N SER A 109 28.55 -32.55 -3.38
CA SER A 109 28.25 -31.19 -3.83
C SER A 109 29.40 -30.21 -3.62
N THR A 110 30.29 -30.44 -2.66
CA THR A 110 31.49 -29.62 -2.48
C THR A 110 32.61 -30.03 -3.43
N SER A 111 32.83 -31.34 -3.61
CA SER A 111 33.89 -31.87 -4.47
C SER A 111 33.63 -31.61 -5.96
N LEU A 112 32.36 -31.69 -6.38
CA LEU A 112 31.94 -31.53 -7.78
C LEU A 112 31.64 -30.08 -8.18
N LYS A 113 31.81 -29.11 -7.27
CA LYS A 113 31.45 -27.70 -7.51
C LYS A 113 32.15 -27.11 -8.74
N LYS A 114 33.40 -27.51 -8.99
CA LYS A 114 34.19 -27.02 -10.13
C LYS A 114 33.69 -27.54 -11.48
N SER A 115 33.17 -28.76 -11.52
CA SER A 115 32.74 -29.43 -12.76
C SER A 115 31.26 -29.24 -13.05
N PHE A 116 30.41 -29.10 -12.02
CA PHE A 116 28.94 -29.07 -12.17
C PHE A 116 28.28 -28.00 -11.29
N ALA A 117 28.67 -26.74 -11.46
CA ALA A 117 28.25 -25.63 -10.60
C ALA A 117 26.72 -25.54 -10.43
N HIS A 118 25.94 -25.67 -11.51
CA HIS A 118 24.47 -25.61 -11.46
C HIS A 118 23.86 -26.78 -10.66
N PHE A 119 24.33 -28.01 -10.86
CA PHE A 119 23.86 -29.20 -10.15
C PHE A 119 24.14 -29.10 -8.63
N THR A 120 25.33 -28.63 -8.25
CA THR A 120 25.74 -28.58 -6.84
C THR A 120 24.92 -27.63 -5.98
N GLY A 121 24.30 -26.61 -6.57
CA GLY A 121 23.37 -25.72 -5.87
C GLY A 121 22.09 -26.46 -5.47
N TYR A 122 21.46 -27.13 -6.43
CA TYR A 122 20.25 -27.92 -6.20
C TYR A 122 20.50 -29.08 -5.24
N ALA A 123 21.65 -29.76 -5.36
CA ALA A 123 21.97 -30.93 -4.52
C ALA A 123 22.13 -30.55 -3.04
N VAL A 124 22.67 -29.37 -2.73
CA VAL A 124 22.70 -28.85 -1.36
C VAL A 124 21.31 -28.44 -0.86
N GLY A 125 20.48 -27.84 -1.70
CA GLY A 125 19.07 -27.61 -1.36
C GLY A 125 18.33 -28.91 -1.01
N GLY A 126 18.55 -29.96 -1.81
CA GLY A 126 18.00 -31.29 -1.54
C GLY A 126 18.53 -31.90 -0.24
N SER A 127 19.83 -31.75 0.05
CA SER A 127 20.42 -32.22 1.31
C SER A 127 19.82 -31.53 2.53
N ILE A 128 19.60 -30.22 2.46
CA ILE A 128 18.93 -29.45 3.51
C ILE A 128 17.53 -30.01 3.77
N ILE A 129 16.73 -30.22 2.72
CA ILE A 129 15.37 -30.78 2.82
C ILE A 129 15.40 -32.20 3.41
N ILE A 130 16.31 -33.06 2.94
CA ILE A 130 16.42 -34.45 3.43
C ILE A 130 16.82 -34.46 4.91
N SER A 131 17.76 -33.62 5.33
CA SER A 131 18.17 -33.52 6.74
C SER A 131 17.01 -33.10 7.64
N TYR A 132 16.19 -32.17 7.16
CA TYR A 132 15.00 -31.70 7.86
C TYR A 132 13.94 -32.80 7.97
N LEU A 133 13.61 -33.47 6.86
CA LEU A 133 12.64 -34.58 6.85
C LEU A 133 13.10 -35.77 7.69
N THR A 134 14.40 -36.07 7.70
CA THR A 134 14.98 -37.13 8.52
C THR A 134 14.82 -36.81 10.00
N THR A 135 15.00 -35.55 10.38
CA THR A 135 14.79 -35.08 11.75
C THR A 135 13.30 -35.18 12.10
N LEU A 136 12.41 -34.65 11.24
CA LEU A 136 10.95 -34.67 11.45
C LEU A 136 10.38 -36.09 11.67
N ARG A 137 11.01 -37.10 11.07
CA ARG A 137 10.66 -38.52 11.29
C ARG A 137 10.85 -38.96 12.75
N LEU A 138 11.80 -38.41 13.50
CA LEU A 138 12.12 -38.85 14.86
C LEU A 138 10.90 -38.81 15.79
N HIS A 139 10.01 -37.83 15.60
CA HIS A 139 8.79 -37.66 16.38
C HIS A 139 7.50 -37.96 15.59
N PHE A 140 7.39 -37.53 14.34
CA PHE A 140 6.10 -37.51 13.63
C PHE A 140 5.83 -38.72 12.72
N PHE A 141 6.87 -39.43 12.26
CA PHE A 141 6.71 -40.49 11.25
C PHE A 141 7.28 -41.84 11.70
N GLY A 142 6.64 -42.92 11.29
CA GLY A 142 7.03 -44.28 11.63
C GLY A 142 6.10 -44.93 12.64
N ARG A 143 6.42 -46.17 13.02
CA ARG A 143 5.57 -46.98 13.92
C ARG A 143 5.74 -46.62 15.40
N VAL A 144 6.90 -46.09 15.76
CA VAL A 144 7.30 -45.75 17.13
C VAL A 144 8.02 -44.41 17.08
N GLN A 145 7.68 -43.50 17.98
CA GLN A 145 8.36 -42.23 18.15
C GLN A 145 9.72 -42.48 18.83
N LEU A 146 10.82 -42.14 18.18
CA LEU A 146 12.16 -42.24 18.78
C LEU A 146 12.40 -41.11 19.78
N VAL A 147 11.93 -39.91 19.44
CA VAL A 147 11.94 -38.75 20.32
C VAL A 147 10.51 -38.56 20.81
N SER A 148 10.24 -38.83 22.08
CA SER A 148 8.88 -38.74 22.64
C SER A 148 8.47 -37.29 22.97
N SER A 149 9.43 -36.43 23.30
CA SER A 149 9.18 -35.04 23.68
C SER A 149 9.21 -34.10 22.47
N LEU A 150 8.09 -33.44 22.20
CA LEU A 150 7.98 -32.44 21.12
C LEU A 150 9.00 -31.30 21.26
N GLU A 151 9.35 -30.90 22.50
CA GLU A 151 10.31 -29.80 22.73
C GLU A 151 11.73 -30.14 22.24
N ILE A 152 12.18 -31.38 22.45
CA ILE A 152 13.49 -31.84 21.96
C ILE A 152 13.48 -31.92 20.43
N GLU A 153 12.38 -32.40 19.84
CA GLU A 153 12.20 -32.42 18.39
C GLU A 153 12.32 -31.01 17.79
N MET A 154 11.62 -30.05 18.40
CA MET A 154 11.66 -28.64 17.99
C MET A 154 13.07 -28.04 18.10
N LEU A 155 13.82 -28.39 19.16
CA LEU A 155 15.21 -27.98 19.32
C LEU A 155 16.10 -28.57 18.21
N LEU A 156 15.93 -29.84 17.87
CA LEU A 156 16.68 -30.49 16.78
C LEU A 156 16.37 -29.85 15.42
N LEU A 157 15.09 -29.60 15.12
CA LEU A 157 14.67 -28.89 13.90
C LEU A 157 15.24 -27.46 13.85
N ALA A 158 15.26 -26.75 14.98
CA ALA A 158 15.87 -25.42 15.08
C ALA A 158 17.40 -25.48 14.81
N LEU A 159 18.10 -26.49 15.32
CA LEU A 159 19.54 -26.68 15.05
C LEU A 159 19.82 -26.99 13.57
N ILE A 160 19.00 -27.87 12.96
CA ILE A 160 19.13 -28.23 11.53
C ILE A 160 18.87 -27.02 10.64
N THR A 161 17.82 -26.25 10.92
CA THR A 161 17.49 -25.04 10.16
C THR A 161 18.54 -23.94 10.35
N ALA A 162 19.07 -23.75 11.56
CA ALA A 162 20.19 -22.84 11.80
C ALA A 162 21.46 -23.25 11.04
N GLY A 163 21.83 -24.53 11.08
CA GLY A 163 22.95 -25.08 10.31
C GLY A 163 22.76 -24.88 8.79
N SER A 164 21.55 -25.12 8.30
CA SER A 164 21.18 -24.90 6.90
C SER A 164 21.31 -23.44 6.48
N LEU A 165 20.90 -22.50 7.36
CA LEU A 165 21.04 -21.07 7.13
C LEU A 165 22.51 -20.64 7.09
N VAL A 166 23.34 -21.18 7.99
CA VAL A 166 24.80 -20.94 7.98
C VAL A 166 25.43 -21.42 6.67
N ILE A 167 25.06 -22.61 6.19
CA ILE A 167 25.54 -23.15 4.91
C ILE A 167 25.08 -22.25 3.74
N ALA A 168 23.81 -21.84 3.73
CA ALA A 168 23.25 -21.01 2.67
C ALA A 168 23.92 -19.63 2.57
N VAL A 169 24.12 -18.98 3.72
CA VAL A 169 24.77 -17.66 3.80
C VAL A 169 26.25 -17.75 3.44
N LYS A 170 26.98 -18.79 3.90
CA LYS A 170 28.39 -19.02 3.49
C LYS A 170 28.55 -19.26 1.99
N ARG A 171 27.49 -19.73 1.33
CA ARG A 171 27.45 -19.97 -0.12
C ARG A 171 26.93 -18.77 -0.93
N ASP A 172 26.64 -17.64 -0.29
CA ASP A 172 26.13 -16.41 -0.91
C ASP A 172 24.90 -16.67 -1.81
N SER A 173 24.01 -17.58 -1.37
CA SER A 173 22.87 -18.02 -2.18
C SER A 173 21.54 -17.59 -1.58
N VAL A 174 20.86 -16.67 -2.27
CA VAL A 174 19.50 -16.20 -1.93
C VAL A 174 18.51 -17.36 -1.89
N TYR A 175 18.57 -18.26 -2.88
CA TYR A 175 17.63 -19.37 -3.02
C TYR A 175 17.79 -20.42 -1.90
N LEU A 176 19.03 -20.78 -1.55
CA LEU A 176 19.27 -21.70 -0.42
C LEU A 176 18.84 -21.06 0.90
N THR A 177 19.04 -19.75 1.05
CA THR A 177 18.61 -19.00 2.24
C THR A 177 17.09 -18.98 2.34
N ALA A 178 16.39 -18.79 1.23
CA ALA A 178 14.93 -18.86 1.16
C ALA A 178 14.40 -20.24 1.59
N ILE A 179 15.01 -21.34 1.11
CA ILE A 179 14.65 -22.71 1.54
C ILE A 179 14.89 -22.90 3.04
N ALA A 180 16.05 -22.48 3.56
CA ALA A 180 16.35 -22.60 4.99
C ALA A 180 15.38 -21.80 5.86
N LEU A 181 15.01 -20.58 5.43
CA LEU A 181 14.01 -19.77 6.11
C LEU A 181 12.63 -20.45 6.06
N LEU A 182 12.20 -20.97 4.90
CA LEU A 182 10.93 -21.70 4.78
C LEU A 182 10.84 -22.82 5.81
N LEU A 183 11.90 -23.63 5.93
CA LEU A 183 11.95 -24.70 6.91
C LEU A 183 11.92 -24.18 8.36
N ALA A 184 12.53 -23.03 8.62
CA ALA A 184 12.45 -22.38 9.93
C ALA A 184 11.03 -21.86 10.25
N TYR A 185 10.30 -21.32 9.27
CA TYR A 185 8.88 -20.97 9.44
C TYR A 185 8.01 -22.21 9.68
N VAL A 186 8.24 -23.30 8.92
CA VAL A 186 7.54 -24.59 9.16
C VAL A 186 7.85 -25.10 10.56
N THR A 187 9.10 -25.02 11.00
CA THR A 187 9.50 -25.39 12.37
C THR A 187 8.72 -24.57 13.38
N ALA A 188 8.65 -23.24 13.23
CA ALA A 188 7.89 -22.38 14.13
C ALA A 188 6.41 -22.79 14.20
N MET A 189 5.79 -23.14 13.07
CA MET A 189 4.37 -23.53 13.00
C MET A 189 4.04 -24.85 13.69
N ILE A 190 5.02 -25.76 13.84
CA ILE A 190 4.84 -27.03 14.55
C ILE A 190 4.70 -26.79 16.07
N ASN A 191 5.17 -25.64 16.56
CA ASN A 191 5.13 -25.32 17.99
C ASN A 191 3.69 -25.28 18.52
N SER A 192 3.40 -26.04 19.57
CA SER A 192 2.10 -26.03 20.24
C SER A 192 1.86 -24.75 21.06
N ASN A 193 2.92 -24.03 21.43
CA ASN A 193 2.80 -22.79 22.19
C ASN A 193 2.75 -21.57 21.25
N ALA A 194 1.59 -20.88 21.25
CA ALA A 194 1.35 -19.70 20.43
C ALA A 194 2.36 -18.56 20.66
N TYR A 195 2.79 -18.33 21.90
CA TYR A 195 3.77 -17.26 22.20
C TYR A 195 5.14 -17.56 21.59
N LEU A 196 5.60 -18.80 21.70
CA LEU A 196 6.86 -19.23 21.09
C LEU A 196 6.79 -19.16 19.56
N PHE A 197 5.64 -19.51 18.98
CA PHE A 197 5.39 -19.32 17.55
C PHE A 197 5.56 -17.84 17.15
N PHE A 198 4.88 -16.91 17.81
CA PHE A 198 4.98 -15.48 17.47
C PHE A 198 6.37 -14.90 17.70
N ILE A 199 7.05 -15.26 18.80
CA ILE A 199 8.43 -14.85 19.06
C ILE A 199 9.36 -15.36 17.95
N SER A 200 9.17 -16.59 17.49
CA SER A 200 9.93 -17.17 16.38
C SER A 200 9.71 -16.36 15.09
N LEU A 201 8.48 -15.93 14.79
CA LEU A 201 8.20 -15.06 13.66
C LEU A 201 8.89 -13.69 13.77
N ILE A 202 8.95 -13.08 14.98
CA ILE A 202 9.73 -11.84 15.20
C ILE A 202 11.20 -12.08 14.84
N LEU A 203 11.80 -13.14 15.39
CA LEU A 203 13.21 -13.45 15.19
C LEU A 203 13.53 -13.73 13.73
N LEU A 204 12.66 -14.46 13.03
CA LEU A 204 12.79 -14.74 11.60
C LEU A 204 12.62 -13.47 10.75
N SER A 205 11.68 -12.59 11.12
CA SER A 205 11.51 -11.28 10.46
C SER A 205 12.76 -10.42 10.61
N ALA A 206 13.32 -10.34 11.82
CA ALA A 206 14.55 -9.60 12.10
C ALA A 206 15.76 -10.19 11.35
N LEU A 207 15.85 -11.52 11.28
CA LEU A 207 16.89 -12.21 10.52
C LEU A 207 16.79 -11.91 9.02
N VAL A 208 15.58 -11.96 8.43
CA VAL A 208 15.35 -11.59 7.03
C VAL A 208 15.82 -10.16 6.78
N VAL A 209 15.41 -9.22 7.64
CA VAL A 209 15.79 -7.80 7.53
C VAL A 209 17.32 -7.64 7.61
N TYR A 210 17.97 -8.29 8.57
CA TYR A 210 19.42 -8.27 8.70
C TYR A 210 20.13 -8.80 7.45
N LEU A 211 19.70 -9.96 6.92
CA LEU A 211 20.29 -10.56 5.72
C LEU A 211 20.06 -9.69 4.48
N THR A 212 18.87 -9.10 4.32
CA THR A 212 18.58 -8.17 3.23
C THR A 212 19.49 -6.94 3.30
N LEU A 213 19.66 -6.34 4.48
CA LEU A 213 20.51 -5.15 4.64
C LEU A 213 22.00 -5.48 4.42
N LYS A 214 22.46 -6.64 4.89
CA LYS A 214 23.87 -7.05 4.77
C LYS A 214 24.27 -7.45 3.35
N TYR A 215 23.42 -8.20 2.64
CA TYR A 215 23.74 -8.78 1.33
C TYR A 215 23.02 -8.10 0.17
N SER A 216 22.21 -7.08 0.42
CA SER A 216 21.38 -6.39 -0.59
C SER A 216 20.38 -7.31 -1.31
N TRP A 217 20.01 -8.43 -0.70
CA TRP A 217 19.06 -9.40 -1.26
C TRP A 217 17.61 -8.92 -1.12
N ARG A 218 17.18 -7.99 -1.99
CA ARG A 218 15.86 -7.34 -1.93
C ARG A 218 14.70 -8.33 -2.08
N GLY A 219 14.84 -9.34 -2.93
CA GLY A 219 13.82 -10.39 -3.11
C GLY A 219 13.56 -11.20 -1.84
N LEU A 220 14.57 -11.31 -0.95
CA LEU A 220 14.43 -12.03 0.32
C LEU A 220 13.48 -11.32 1.28
N LEU A 221 13.43 -9.98 1.24
CA LEU A 221 12.52 -9.20 2.08
C LEU A 221 11.06 -9.45 1.73
N ILE A 222 10.74 -9.43 0.42
CA ILE A 222 9.42 -9.77 -0.10
C ILE A 222 9.03 -11.19 0.34
N TYR A 223 9.96 -12.13 0.19
CA TYR A 223 9.74 -13.52 0.58
C TYR A 223 9.44 -13.66 2.08
N GLY A 224 10.22 -13.00 2.95
CA GLY A 224 10.01 -13.04 4.40
C GLY A 224 8.69 -12.38 4.84
N ILE A 225 8.31 -11.27 4.20
CA ILE A 225 7.01 -10.60 4.43
C ILE A 225 5.87 -11.58 4.16
N VAL A 226 5.88 -12.23 2.98
CA VAL A 226 4.83 -13.17 2.58
C VAL A 226 4.79 -14.36 3.53
N LEU A 227 5.93 -14.98 3.85
CA LEU A 227 5.97 -16.12 4.77
C LEU A 227 5.48 -15.77 6.18
N THR A 228 5.86 -14.60 6.71
CA THR A 228 5.46 -14.22 8.08
C THR A 228 3.96 -14.04 8.21
N TYR A 229 3.36 -13.26 7.31
CA TYR A 229 1.92 -13.01 7.35
C TYR A 229 1.12 -14.24 6.96
N PHE A 230 1.62 -15.06 6.03
CA PHE A 230 0.98 -16.32 5.69
C PHE A 230 1.04 -17.33 6.85
N ALA A 231 2.18 -17.47 7.53
CA ALA A 231 2.30 -18.33 8.70
C ALA A 231 1.34 -17.91 9.82
N HIS A 232 1.26 -16.60 10.12
CA HIS A 232 0.31 -16.10 11.12
C HIS A 232 -1.15 -16.30 10.67
N LEU A 233 -1.47 -16.08 9.39
CA LEU A 233 -2.79 -16.40 8.85
C LEU A 233 -3.15 -17.88 9.02
N LEU A 234 -2.22 -18.79 8.74
CA LEU A 234 -2.46 -20.22 8.94
C LEU A 234 -2.68 -20.56 10.41
N TRP A 235 -1.92 -19.97 11.33
CA TRP A 235 -2.17 -20.11 12.77
C TRP A 235 -3.58 -19.63 13.15
N PHE A 236 -4.00 -18.46 12.64
CA PHE A 236 -5.33 -17.91 12.86
C PHE A 236 -6.44 -18.83 12.32
N LEU A 237 -6.17 -19.58 11.25
CA LEU A 237 -7.09 -20.57 10.66
C LEU A 237 -6.95 -21.98 11.25
N ASN A 238 -6.32 -22.10 12.42
CA ASN A 238 -6.08 -23.37 13.12
C ASN A 238 -5.15 -24.35 12.39
N ASN A 239 -4.22 -23.87 11.57
CA ASN A 239 -3.21 -24.69 10.88
C ASN A 239 -3.81 -25.87 10.07
N PRO A 240 -4.68 -25.62 9.07
CA PRO A 240 -5.39 -26.68 8.36
C PRO A 240 -4.48 -27.66 7.61
N PHE A 241 -3.29 -27.20 7.20
CA PHE A 241 -2.28 -28.05 6.55
C PHE A 241 -1.69 -29.13 7.46
N PHE A 242 -1.86 -29.03 8.78
CA PHE A 242 -1.42 -30.03 9.74
C PHE A 242 -2.54 -31.03 10.12
N GLY A 243 -3.65 -31.05 9.37
CA GLY A 243 -4.77 -31.98 9.58
C GLY A 243 -5.83 -31.48 10.56
N ASN A 244 -5.68 -30.25 11.05
CA ASN A 244 -6.69 -29.60 11.88
C ASN A 244 -7.90 -29.13 11.06
N ALA A 245 -9.07 -29.09 11.67
CA ALA A 245 -10.25 -28.49 11.04
C ALA A 245 -10.06 -26.97 10.88
N LEU A 246 -10.51 -26.43 9.75
CA LEU A 246 -10.51 -24.99 9.49
C LEU A 246 -11.44 -24.30 10.49
N GLN A 247 -10.83 -23.61 11.46
CA GLN A 247 -11.51 -22.93 12.55
C GLN A 247 -10.75 -21.66 12.90
N ILE A 248 -11.45 -20.63 13.37
CA ILE A 248 -10.83 -19.37 13.77
C ILE A 248 -10.26 -19.50 15.18
N VAL A 249 -8.95 -19.30 15.31
CA VAL A 249 -8.23 -19.30 16.59
C VAL A 249 -8.01 -17.86 17.04
N ILE A 250 -8.52 -17.54 18.23
CA ILE A 250 -8.55 -16.17 18.75
C ILE A 250 -7.56 -15.98 19.91
N SER A 251 -7.32 -17.04 20.69
CA SER A 251 -6.45 -16.99 21.86
C SER A 251 -4.99 -17.29 21.49
N PRO A 252 -4.02 -16.48 21.93
CA PRO A 252 -4.17 -15.35 22.85
C PRO A 252 -4.58 -14.05 22.13
N GLN A 253 -5.41 -13.21 22.77
CA GLN A 253 -5.89 -11.94 22.19
C GLN A 253 -4.76 -10.96 21.82
N VAL A 254 -3.59 -11.09 22.45
CA VAL A 254 -2.42 -10.25 22.16
C VAL A 254 -1.74 -10.56 20.81
N ASN A 255 -2.18 -11.61 20.09
CA ASN A 255 -1.62 -11.99 18.79
C ASN A 255 -1.53 -10.80 17.81
N VAL A 256 -2.53 -9.89 17.84
CA VAL A 256 -2.62 -8.77 16.91
C VAL A 256 -1.48 -7.75 17.12
N LEU A 257 -0.96 -7.64 18.35
CA LEU A 257 0.20 -6.79 18.64
C LEU A 257 1.48 -7.32 17.99
N PHE A 258 1.63 -8.64 17.88
CA PHE A 258 2.77 -9.23 17.18
C PHE A 258 2.78 -8.87 15.70
N ILE A 259 1.61 -8.74 15.06
CA ILE A 259 1.51 -8.28 13.66
C ILE A 259 2.07 -6.87 13.51
N LEU A 260 1.78 -5.97 14.45
CA LEU A 260 2.34 -4.62 14.45
C LEU A 260 3.87 -4.64 14.64
N VAL A 261 4.39 -5.57 15.45
CA VAL A 261 5.85 -5.77 15.58
C VAL A 261 6.46 -6.24 14.26
N TYR A 262 5.86 -7.20 13.56
CA TYR A 262 6.37 -7.66 12.25
C TYR A 262 6.35 -6.52 11.23
N LEU A 263 5.25 -5.77 11.18
CA LEU A 263 5.09 -4.61 10.31
C LEU A 263 6.20 -3.58 10.55
N PHE A 264 6.49 -3.29 11.82
CA PHE A 264 7.60 -2.42 12.20
C PHE A 264 8.95 -2.97 11.76
N VAL A 265 9.25 -4.23 12.09
CA VAL A 265 10.53 -4.87 11.76
C VAL A 265 10.79 -4.87 10.26
N PHE A 266 9.83 -5.27 9.43
CA PHE A 266 9.99 -5.25 7.98
C PHE A 266 10.10 -3.83 7.41
N SER A 267 9.43 -2.85 8.01
CA SER A 267 9.59 -1.45 7.59
C SER A 267 11.02 -0.93 7.82
N LEU A 268 11.71 -1.38 8.88
CA LEU A 268 13.11 -1.03 9.12
C LEU A 268 14.03 -1.50 8.00
N GLY A 269 13.79 -2.70 7.43
CA GLY A 269 14.59 -3.23 6.33
C GLY A 269 14.55 -2.36 5.06
N CYS A 270 13.44 -1.66 4.84
CA CYS A 270 13.30 -0.73 3.74
C CYS A 270 13.82 0.69 4.08
N VAL A 271 13.61 1.17 5.32
CA VAL A 271 14.02 2.52 5.74
C VAL A 271 15.53 2.62 5.97
N LEU A 272 16.18 1.57 6.47
CA LEU A 272 17.60 1.53 6.77
C LEU A 272 18.48 1.18 5.56
N ARG A 273 17.90 1.10 4.35
CA ARG A 273 18.65 0.81 3.13
C ARG A 273 19.68 1.90 2.82
N SER A 274 20.83 1.50 2.31
CA SER A 274 21.90 2.42 1.92
C SER A 274 21.62 3.13 0.59
N ASP A 275 20.85 2.52 -0.31
CA ASP A 275 20.53 3.06 -1.63
C ASP A 275 19.28 3.95 -1.59
N LYS A 276 19.50 5.28 -1.63
CA LYS A 276 18.41 6.25 -1.46
C LYS A 276 17.80 6.75 -2.78
N ASP A 277 18.54 6.63 -3.88
CA ASP A 277 18.28 7.43 -5.08
C ASP A 277 17.42 6.75 -6.15
N SER A 278 16.89 5.54 -5.91
CA SER A 278 15.95 4.91 -6.85
C SER A 278 14.69 4.39 -6.16
N GLU A 279 13.54 4.81 -6.69
CA GLU A 279 12.22 4.22 -6.40
C GLU A 279 12.12 2.89 -7.14
N VAL A 280 12.87 1.91 -6.66
CA VAL A 280 12.92 0.56 -7.23
C VAL A 280 11.60 -0.14 -6.93
N PHE A 281 11.02 -0.75 -7.97
CA PHE A 281 9.76 -1.52 -7.88
C PHE A 281 9.73 -2.47 -6.68
N ASN A 282 10.82 -3.22 -6.42
CA ASN A 282 10.90 -4.15 -5.29
C ASN A 282 10.70 -3.49 -3.92
N VAL A 283 11.12 -2.23 -3.74
CA VAL A 283 10.95 -1.51 -2.46
C VAL A 283 9.52 -0.99 -2.30
N ALA A 284 8.92 -0.50 -3.38
CA ALA A 284 7.50 -0.15 -3.39
C ALA A 284 6.64 -1.40 -3.15
N LEU A 285 6.94 -2.53 -3.81
CA LEU A 285 6.25 -3.80 -3.64
C LEU A 285 6.43 -4.36 -2.23
N SER A 286 7.64 -4.31 -1.66
CA SER A 286 7.87 -4.72 -0.26
C SER A 286 7.07 -3.86 0.71
N SER A 287 7.05 -2.54 0.50
CA SER A 287 6.26 -1.62 1.35
C SER A 287 4.77 -1.87 1.21
N PHE A 288 4.28 -2.11 -0.01
CA PHE A 288 2.88 -2.48 -0.28
C PHE A 288 2.52 -3.79 0.39
N LEU A 289 3.28 -4.86 0.17
CA LEU A 289 3.01 -6.17 0.78
C LEU A 289 3.10 -6.12 2.30
N ASN A 290 4.04 -5.35 2.87
CA ASN A 290 4.15 -5.22 4.31
C ASN A 290 2.95 -4.46 4.91
N ALA A 291 2.57 -3.34 4.29
CA ALA A 291 1.46 -2.52 4.77
C ALA A 291 0.11 -3.20 4.54
N ALA A 292 -0.15 -3.70 3.33
CA ALA A 292 -1.39 -4.35 2.96
C ALA A 292 -1.54 -5.74 3.62
N GLY A 293 -0.48 -6.55 3.62
CA GLY A 293 -0.48 -7.86 4.27
C GLY A 293 -0.55 -7.74 5.79
N GLY A 294 0.26 -6.87 6.39
CA GLY A 294 0.27 -6.64 7.83
C GLY A 294 -1.03 -6.03 8.34
N TYR A 295 -1.44 -4.87 7.80
CA TYR A 295 -2.68 -4.24 8.24
C TYR A 295 -3.93 -5.01 7.80
N GLY A 296 -3.90 -5.68 6.64
CA GLY A 296 -5.01 -6.53 6.17
C GLY A 296 -5.25 -7.72 7.10
N LEU A 297 -4.19 -8.44 7.47
CA LEU A 297 -4.30 -9.53 8.45
C LEU A 297 -4.74 -9.00 9.83
N PHE A 298 -4.16 -7.89 10.28
CA PHE A 298 -4.55 -7.21 11.51
C PHE A 298 -6.05 -6.89 11.52
N LEU A 299 -6.57 -6.29 10.45
CA LEU A 299 -7.98 -5.92 10.29
C LEU A 299 -8.91 -7.13 10.26
N ILE A 300 -8.55 -8.19 9.53
CA ILE A 300 -9.36 -9.42 9.47
C ILE A 300 -9.52 -9.99 10.88
N ILE A 301 -8.44 -10.09 11.64
CA ILE A 301 -8.46 -10.66 12.99
C ILE A 301 -9.30 -9.81 13.95
N THR A 302 -9.16 -8.47 13.92
CA THR A 302 -9.88 -7.56 14.82
C THR A 302 -11.35 -7.34 14.46
N VAL A 303 -11.75 -7.60 13.22
CA VAL A 303 -13.16 -7.57 12.79
C VAL A 303 -13.83 -8.91 13.04
N SER A 304 -13.15 -10.03 12.79
CA SER A 304 -13.69 -11.39 13.04
C SER A 304 -13.90 -11.69 14.51
N ASN A 305 -13.13 -11.05 15.37
CA ASN A 305 -13.34 -11.06 16.81
C ASN A 305 -13.21 -9.61 17.25
N ILE A 306 -14.26 -9.00 17.78
CA ILE A 306 -14.25 -7.60 18.25
C ILE A 306 -13.78 -7.60 19.71
N PRO A 307 -12.46 -7.53 20.02
CA PRO A 307 -12.03 -7.33 21.39
C PRO A 307 -12.58 -6.01 21.94
N ALA A 308 -12.78 -5.96 23.25
CA ALA A 308 -13.23 -4.75 23.97
C ALA A 308 -12.33 -3.53 23.70
N TYR A 309 -11.10 -3.74 23.22
CA TYR A 309 -10.09 -2.71 22.95
C TYR A 309 -9.75 -2.55 21.46
N SER A 310 -10.60 -2.99 20.53
CA SER A 310 -10.37 -2.86 19.07
C SER A 310 -10.03 -1.42 18.65
N GLY A 311 -10.76 -0.43 19.17
CA GLY A 311 -10.48 0.98 18.88
C GLY A 311 -9.05 1.39 19.26
N LEU A 312 -8.58 0.97 20.43
CA LEU A 312 -7.21 1.24 20.90
C LEU A 312 -6.16 0.54 20.02
N PHE A 313 -6.38 -0.72 19.65
CA PHE A 313 -5.46 -1.45 18.78
C PHE A 313 -5.33 -0.78 17.40
N HIS A 314 -6.44 -0.39 16.77
CA HIS A 314 -6.41 0.33 15.50
C HIS A 314 -5.75 1.71 15.64
N PHE A 315 -5.96 2.41 16.77
CA PHE A 315 -5.25 3.66 17.04
C PHE A 315 -3.73 3.46 17.19
N THR A 316 -3.27 2.37 17.82
CA THR A 316 -1.84 2.03 17.85
C THR A 316 -1.29 1.71 16.46
N ALA A 317 -2.06 1.02 15.62
CA ALA A 317 -1.68 0.75 14.23
C ALA A 317 -1.58 2.04 13.39
N PHE A 318 -2.45 3.03 13.65
CA PHE A 318 -2.35 4.37 13.07
C PHE A 318 -1.05 5.05 13.47
N LEU A 319 -0.75 5.13 14.78
CA LEU A 319 0.46 5.77 15.28
C LEU A 319 1.73 5.13 14.71
N LEU A 320 1.78 3.80 14.69
CA LEU A 320 2.92 3.08 14.12
C LEU A 320 3.07 3.39 12.63
N SER A 321 1.98 3.28 11.86
CA SER A 321 2.03 3.46 10.40
C SER A 321 2.35 4.90 9.99
N ILE A 322 1.87 5.91 10.73
CA ILE A 322 2.21 7.30 10.47
C ILE A 322 3.67 7.59 10.82
N ILE A 323 4.21 7.04 11.92
CA ILE A 323 5.63 7.16 12.26
C ILE A 323 6.50 6.54 11.15
N ILE A 324 6.13 5.38 10.64
CA ILE A 324 6.83 4.72 9.53
C ILE A 324 6.78 5.60 8.27
N SER A 325 5.60 6.11 7.90
CA SER A 325 5.45 7.02 6.75
C SER A 325 6.34 8.26 6.88
N ILE A 326 6.39 8.88 8.05
CA ILE A 326 7.27 10.01 8.36
C ILE A 326 8.75 9.62 8.22
N ALA A 327 9.14 8.43 8.72
CA ALA A 327 10.50 7.95 8.61
C ALA A 327 10.92 7.77 7.14
N TYR A 328 10.06 7.20 6.28
CA TYR A 328 10.31 7.10 4.84
C TYR A 328 10.47 8.47 4.20
N TRP A 329 9.60 9.43 4.54
CA TRP A 329 9.67 10.78 3.99
C TRP A 329 10.97 11.50 4.37
N VAL A 330 11.33 11.48 5.67
CA VAL A 330 12.48 12.21 6.19
C VAL A 330 13.81 11.57 5.82
N ARG A 331 13.91 10.23 5.88
CA ARG A 331 15.19 9.51 5.65
C ARG A 331 15.45 9.18 4.19
N VAL A 332 14.41 8.82 3.45
CA VAL A 332 14.52 8.22 2.10
C VAL A 332 13.87 9.11 1.02
N LYS A 333 12.96 10.02 1.39
CA LYS A 333 12.14 10.83 0.46
C LYS A 333 11.38 10.00 -0.59
N SER A 334 11.05 8.75 -0.29
CA SER A 334 10.26 7.90 -1.20
C SER A 334 8.82 8.39 -1.25
N GLN A 335 8.29 8.63 -2.46
CA GLN A 335 6.90 9.05 -2.66
C GLN A 335 5.94 7.89 -2.46
N TYR A 336 6.21 6.73 -3.08
CA TYR A 336 5.31 5.57 -3.01
C TYR A 336 5.24 4.96 -1.61
N SER A 337 6.37 4.75 -0.95
CA SER A 337 6.39 4.13 0.38
C SER A 337 5.73 5.04 1.42
N THR A 338 6.02 6.34 1.37
CA THR A 338 5.35 7.34 2.23
C THR A 338 3.84 7.33 2.01
N PHE A 339 3.39 7.32 0.75
CA PHE A 339 1.97 7.23 0.39
C PHE A 339 1.31 5.96 0.94
N ILE A 340 1.92 4.78 0.72
CA ILE A 340 1.38 3.49 1.15
C ILE A 340 1.15 3.48 2.67
N TYR A 341 2.18 3.79 3.47
CA TYR A 341 2.04 3.76 4.94
C TYR A 341 1.16 4.90 5.48
N ALA A 342 1.12 6.07 4.83
CA ALA A 342 0.19 7.13 5.20
C ALA A 342 -1.26 6.67 5.00
N MET A 343 -1.57 6.06 3.85
CA MET A 343 -2.91 5.52 3.59
C MET A 343 -3.27 4.40 4.55
N THR A 344 -2.34 3.49 4.87
CA THR A 344 -2.56 2.48 5.91
C THR A 344 -2.83 3.11 7.28
N ALA A 345 -2.11 4.18 7.64
CA ALA A 345 -2.34 4.91 8.88
C ALA A 345 -3.75 5.51 8.91
N TYR A 346 -4.18 6.22 7.87
CA TYR A 346 -5.53 6.81 7.84
C TYR A 346 -6.63 5.74 7.82
N SER A 347 -6.43 4.62 7.13
CA SER A 347 -7.34 3.48 7.21
C SER A 347 -7.43 2.92 8.64
N ALA A 348 -6.31 2.83 9.35
CA ALA A 348 -6.28 2.42 10.75
C ALA A 348 -7.01 3.41 11.67
N LEU A 349 -6.81 4.71 11.46
CA LEU A 349 -7.51 5.75 12.22
C LEU A 349 -9.02 5.72 11.95
N SER A 350 -9.43 5.52 10.68
CA SER A 350 -10.84 5.43 10.32
C SER A 350 -11.52 4.25 11.01
N VAL A 351 -10.88 3.09 11.02
CA VAL A 351 -11.41 1.89 11.71
C VAL A 351 -11.41 2.08 13.23
N ALA A 352 -10.39 2.75 13.80
CA ALA A 352 -10.37 3.10 15.21
C ALA A 352 -11.56 3.98 15.61
N ILE A 353 -11.86 5.00 14.79
CA ILE A 353 -13.02 5.89 14.98
C ILE A 353 -14.33 5.11 14.94
N ILE A 354 -14.50 4.23 13.94
CA ILE A 354 -15.72 3.41 13.78
C ILE A 354 -15.92 2.49 14.99
N PHE A 355 -14.86 1.88 15.53
CA PHE A 355 -14.97 1.02 16.71
C PHE A 355 -15.15 1.80 18.02
N THR A 356 -14.86 3.09 18.06
CA THR A 356 -14.90 3.91 19.29
C THR A 356 -16.19 4.70 19.41
N PHE A 357 -16.73 5.20 18.30
CA PHE A 357 -17.89 6.09 18.27
C PHE A 357 -19.07 5.41 17.58
N SER A 358 -20.28 5.61 18.11
CA SER A 358 -21.52 5.15 17.49
C SER A 358 -21.93 6.06 16.31
N ALA A 359 -22.80 5.53 15.43
CA ALA A 359 -23.50 6.37 14.46
C ALA A 359 -24.41 7.37 15.19
N PRO A 360 -24.57 8.61 14.68
CA PRO A 360 -23.91 9.19 13.52
C PRO A 360 -22.51 9.79 13.79
N SER A 361 -22.09 9.85 15.06
CA SER A 361 -20.88 10.57 15.48
C SER A 361 -19.59 10.13 14.81
N PHE A 362 -19.42 8.85 14.48
CA PHE A 362 -18.22 8.41 13.75
C PHE A 362 -18.11 9.04 12.35
N PHE A 363 -19.22 9.34 11.66
CA PHE A 363 -19.20 10.02 10.36
C PHE A 363 -18.61 11.42 10.48
N ILE A 364 -18.94 12.13 11.57
CA ILE A 364 -18.39 13.44 11.89
C ILE A 364 -16.88 13.32 12.10
N TRP A 365 -16.43 12.37 12.94
CA TRP A 365 -15.01 12.17 13.18
C TRP A 365 -14.22 11.79 11.91
N LEU A 366 -14.78 10.93 11.05
CA LEU A 366 -14.20 10.59 9.75
C LEU A 366 -14.12 11.81 8.81
N CYS A 367 -15.14 12.67 8.84
CA CYS A 367 -15.14 13.94 8.12
C CYS A 367 -14.00 14.83 8.60
N TRP A 368 -13.87 15.05 9.91
CA TRP A 368 -12.81 15.89 10.49
C TRP A 368 -11.40 15.30 10.30
N GLN A 369 -11.26 13.97 10.30
CA GLN A 369 -10.02 13.28 9.95
C GLN A 369 -9.48 13.72 8.57
N SER A 370 -10.36 14.08 7.63
CA SER A 370 -9.98 14.55 6.29
C SER A 370 -9.01 15.75 6.31
N LEU A 371 -9.15 16.64 7.29
CA LEU A 371 -8.25 17.80 7.46
C LEU A 371 -6.84 17.38 7.89
N LEU A 372 -6.75 16.37 8.76
CA LEU A 372 -5.47 15.79 9.16
C LEU A 372 -4.78 15.22 7.91
N VAL A 373 -5.51 14.43 7.11
CA VAL A 373 -4.99 13.80 5.88
C VAL A 373 -4.45 14.86 4.91
N ILE A 374 -5.20 15.93 4.65
CA ILE A 374 -4.76 17.01 3.75
C ILE A 374 -3.52 17.71 4.29
N SER A 375 -3.48 18.00 5.59
CA SER A 375 -2.33 18.67 6.23
C SER A 375 -1.05 17.86 6.05
N THR A 376 -1.13 16.55 6.28
CA THR A 376 -0.02 15.62 6.06
C THR A 376 0.30 15.40 4.57
N ALA A 377 -0.70 15.40 3.68
CA ALA A 377 -0.51 15.28 2.24
C ALA A 377 0.32 16.43 1.67
N LEU A 378 0.09 17.65 2.19
CA LEU A 378 0.86 18.84 1.87
C LEU A 378 2.30 18.75 2.37
N TRP A 379 2.50 18.21 3.56
CA TRP A 379 3.85 18.02 4.11
C TRP A 379 4.65 16.99 3.31
N PHE A 380 4.02 15.87 2.94
CA PHE A 380 4.60 14.83 2.09
C PHE A 380 4.64 15.19 0.60
N ARG A 381 4.08 16.35 0.21
CA ARG A 381 3.96 16.80 -1.18
C ARG A 381 3.35 15.73 -2.10
N SER A 382 2.40 14.95 -1.60
CA SER A 382 1.84 13.80 -2.30
C SER A 382 0.45 14.08 -2.86
N LYS A 383 0.37 14.19 -4.19
CA LYS A 383 -0.90 14.34 -4.92
C LYS A 383 -1.82 13.13 -4.78
N PHE A 384 -1.25 11.94 -4.62
CA PHE A 384 -2.01 10.70 -4.45
C PHE A 384 -2.80 10.71 -3.15
N ILE A 385 -2.23 11.22 -2.05
CA ILE A 385 -2.94 11.33 -0.76
C ILE A 385 -4.10 12.33 -0.88
N VAL A 386 -3.90 13.47 -1.55
CA VAL A 386 -4.97 14.48 -1.75
C VAL A 386 -6.15 13.89 -2.53
N LEU A 387 -5.87 13.16 -3.62
CA LEU A 387 -6.90 12.51 -4.43
C LEU A 387 -7.65 11.43 -3.63
N ALA A 388 -6.92 10.53 -2.97
CA ALA A 388 -7.51 9.46 -2.18
C ALA A 388 -8.39 10.01 -1.05
N ASN A 389 -7.93 11.07 -0.37
CA ASN A 389 -8.69 11.73 0.68
C ASN A 389 -10.00 12.33 0.15
N PHE A 390 -9.98 12.97 -1.02
CA PHE A 390 -11.20 13.52 -1.62
C PHE A 390 -12.21 12.42 -1.95
N ILE A 391 -11.75 11.31 -2.54
CA ILE A 391 -12.62 10.16 -2.86
C ILE A 391 -13.23 9.59 -1.58
N ILE A 392 -12.42 9.36 -0.54
CA ILE A 392 -12.89 8.84 0.75
C ILE A 392 -13.86 9.82 1.42
N PHE A 393 -13.57 11.12 1.40
CA PHE A 393 -14.43 12.16 1.96
C PHE A 393 -15.83 12.16 1.30
N ILE A 394 -15.88 12.07 -0.03
CA ILE A 394 -17.16 11.95 -0.76
C ILE A 394 -17.86 10.64 -0.44
N ALA A 395 -17.14 9.52 -0.35
CA ALA A 395 -17.73 8.24 0.02
C ALA A 395 -18.34 8.26 1.43
N VAL A 396 -17.65 8.86 2.41
CA VAL A 396 -18.16 9.03 3.78
C VAL A 396 -19.40 9.93 3.80
N LEU A 397 -19.40 11.02 3.03
CA LEU A 397 -20.57 11.88 2.88
C LEU A 397 -21.77 11.13 2.31
N ILE A 398 -21.58 10.37 1.22
CA ILE A 398 -22.65 9.58 0.60
C ILE A 398 -23.16 8.53 1.59
N ALA A 399 -22.27 7.83 2.29
CA ALA A 399 -22.64 6.85 3.29
C ALA A 399 -23.44 7.47 4.44
N TYR A 400 -23.07 8.67 4.91
CA TYR A 400 -23.84 9.42 5.91
C TYR A 400 -25.26 9.76 5.41
N MET A 401 -25.37 10.28 4.18
CA MET A 401 -26.67 10.64 3.58
C MET A 401 -27.58 9.41 3.40
N VAL A 402 -27.02 8.26 3.05
CA VAL A 402 -27.78 7.01 2.84
C VAL A 402 -28.18 6.36 4.17
N SER A 403 -27.31 6.42 5.19
CA SER A 403 -27.51 5.72 6.46
C SER A 403 -28.50 6.44 7.38
N GLU A 404 -28.33 7.75 7.59
CA GLU A 404 -29.06 8.47 8.63
C GLU A 404 -30.42 9.03 8.15
N GLY A 405 -30.63 9.14 6.83
CA GLY A 405 -31.89 9.54 6.19
C GLY A 405 -32.42 10.94 6.52
N THR A 406 -31.97 11.55 7.62
CA THR A 406 -32.34 12.88 8.11
C THR A 406 -31.09 13.71 8.32
N ILE A 407 -31.11 14.92 7.78
CA ILE A 407 -29.95 15.80 7.72
C ILE A 407 -30.05 16.77 8.89
N GLY A 408 -29.33 16.44 9.98
CA GLY A 408 -29.22 17.30 11.16
C GLY A 408 -28.07 18.31 11.06
N VAL A 409 -27.81 19.01 12.16
CA VAL A 409 -26.71 19.99 12.30
C VAL A 409 -25.34 19.38 11.98
N GLU A 410 -25.18 18.08 12.18
CA GLU A 410 -23.96 17.32 11.96
C GLU A 410 -23.46 17.37 10.50
N SER A 411 -24.37 17.47 9.52
CA SER A 411 -24.03 17.53 8.10
C SER A 411 -23.29 18.82 7.72
N LEU A 412 -23.43 19.89 8.52
CA LEU A 412 -22.66 21.13 8.35
C LEU A 412 -21.15 20.86 8.48
N SER A 413 -20.74 19.86 9.26
CA SER A 413 -19.34 19.46 9.39
C SER A 413 -18.71 19.14 8.03
N PHE A 414 -19.43 18.46 7.14
CA PHE A 414 -18.95 18.15 5.80
C PHE A 414 -18.74 19.41 4.96
N GLY A 415 -19.68 20.35 5.01
CA GLY A 415 -19.53 21.62 4.32
C GLY A 415 -18.34 22.44 4.85
N ILE A 416 -18.21 22.55 6.16
CA ILE A 416 -17.12 23.28 6.83
C ILE A 416 -15.77 22.65 6.50
N VAL A 417 -15.63 21.33 6.67
CA VAL A 417 -14.40 20.61 6.34
C VAL A 417 -14.03 20.79 4.87
N ALA A 418 -15.01 20.76 3.95
CA ALA A 418 -14.75 21.00 2.53
C ALA A 418 -14.23 22.44 2.26
N LEU A 419 -14.79 23.47 2.90
CA LEU A 419 -14.28 24.84 2.79
C LEU A 419 -12.85 24.95 3.31
N VAL A 420 -12.60 24.42 4.51
CA VAL A 420 -11.27 24.47 5.13
C VAL A 420 -10.26 23.72 4.26
N SER A 421 -10.62 22.54 3.75
CA SER A 421 -9.81 21.74 2.81
C SER A 421 -9.43 22.53 1.56
N ALA A 422 -10.41 23.21 0.94
CA ALA A 422 -10.16 24.06 -0.22
C ALA A 422 -9.26 25.26 0.12
N GLY A 423 -9.44 25.87 1.28
CA GLY A 423 -8.61 26.97 1.78
C GLY A 423 -7.15 26.55 2.02
N VAL A 424 -6.95 25.42 2.70
CA VAL A 424 -5.63 24.84 3.00
C VAL A 424 -4.88 24.48 1.70
N LEU A 425 -5.56 23.85 0.73
CA LEU A 425 -4.99 23.56 -0.58
C LEU A 425 -4.66 24.84 -1.37
N ASN A 426 -5.48 25.89 -1.26
CA ASN A 426 -5.22 27.18 -1.90
C ASN A 426 -3.96 27.86 -1.34
N TRP A 427 -3.73 27.75 -0.03
CA TRP A 427 -2.59 28.37 0.63
C TRP A 427 -1.25 27.77 0.21
N GLN A 428 -1.21 26.47 -0.09
CA GLN A 428 0.01 25.75 -0.48
C GLN A 428 0.05 25.42 -1.98
N ARG A 429 -0.57 26.26 -2.81
CA ARG A 429 -0.73 26.03 -4.26
C ARG A 429 0.59 25.80 -4.99
N GLU A 430 1.66 26.50 -4.59
CA GLU A 430 2.99 26.38 -5.21
C GLU A 430 3.69 25.04 -4.93
N ARG A 431 3.27 24.31 -3.88
CA ARG A 431 3.88 23.03 -3.52
C ARG A 431 3.27 21.83 -4.24
N LEU A 432 2.17 22.00 -4.97
CA LEU A 432 1.39 20.93 -5.58
C LEU A 432 1.13 21.20 -7.07
N GLU A 433 1.12 20.14 -7.89
CA GLU A 433 0.86 20.23 -9.33
C GLU A 433 -0.60 20.65 -9.67
N LEU A 434 -0.80 21.11 -10.92
CA LEU A 434 -2.07 21.57 -11.52
C LEU A 434 -3.30 20.66 -11.26
N LYS A 435 -3.13 19.33 -11.13
CA LYS A 435 -4.26 18.41 -10.84
C LYS A 435 -4.93 18.70 -9.49
N THR A 436 -4.21 19.26 -8.51
CA THR A 436 -4.79 19.60 -7.19
C THR A 436 -5.69 20.83 -7.23
N ASP A 437 -5.58 21.68 -8.26
CA ASP A 437 -6.51 22.79 -8.47
C ASP A 437 -7.92 22.31 -8.79
N GLN A 438 -8.06 21.17 -9.47
CA GLN A 438 -9.36 20.53 -9.73
C GLN A 438 -9.99 20.02 -8.43
N MET A 439 -9.20 19.37 -7.56
CA MET A 439 -9.67 18.89 -6.25
C MET A 439 -10.14 20.04 -5.36
N ARG A 440 -9.42 21.16 -5.36
CA ARG A 440 -9.85 22.38 -4.64
C ARG A 440 -11.22 22.87 -5.12
N VAL A 441 -11.46 22.89 -6.43
CA VAL A 441 -12.78 23.27 -6.98
C VAL A 441 -13.85 22.27 -6.57
N ALA A 442 -13.53 20.98 -6.60
CA ALA A 442 -14.45 19.93 -6.18
C ALA A 442 -14.87 20.11 -4.70
N TYR A 443 -13.93 20.35 -3.78
CA TYR A 443 -14.27 20.68 -2.39
C TYR A 443 -15.15 21.93 -2.25
N LEU A 444 -14.87 23.00 -3.00
CA LEU A 444 -15.72 24.21 -2.98
C LEU A 444 -17.14 23.93 -3.49
N LEU A 445 -17.27 23.14 -4.55
CA LEU A 445 -18.58 22.71 -5.06
C LEU A 445 -19.31 21.86 -4.03
N THR A 446 -18.62 20.92 -3.39
CA THR A 446 -19.19 20.07 -2.33
C THR A 446 -19.72 20.94 -1.18
N SER A 447 -18.95 21.92 -0.69
CA SER A 447 -19.45 22.86 0.31
C SER A 447 -20.62 23.71 -0.21
N PHE A 448 -20.57 24.15 -1.46
CA PHE A 448 -21.59 25.02 -2.04
C PHE A 448 -22.96 24.34 -2.04
N PHE A 449 -23.04 23.03 -2.24
CA PHE A 449 -24.30 22.30 -2.20
C PHE A 449 -24.68 21.83 -0.80
N ILE A 450 -23.73 21.29 -0.02
CA ILE A 450 -24.04 20.69 1.28
C ILE A 450 -24.50 21.72 2.30
N ILE A 451 -23.86 22.90 2.39
CA ILE A 451 -24.21 23.86 3.45
C ILE A 451 -25.64 24.41 3.27
N PRO A 452 -26.04 24.94 2.09
CA PRO A 452 -27.42 25.36 1.89
C PRO A 452 -28.43 24.23 2.07
N TYR A 453 -28.11 23.03 1.57
CA TYR A 453 -28.97 21.86 1.70
C TYR A 453 -29.16 21.41 3.16
N SER A 454 -28.10 21.50 3.97
CA SER A 454 -28.16 21.24 5.40
C SER A 454 -29.01 22.30 6.11
N LEU A 455 -28.77 23.59 5.83
CA LEU A 455 -29.56 24.67 6.42
C LEU A 455 -31.05 24.57 6.10
N TYR A 456 -31.40 24.07 4.91
CA TYR A 456 -32.79 23.82 4.52
C TYR A 456 -33.49 22.77 5.40
N HIS A 457 -32.77 21.73 5.83
CA HIS A 457 -33.34 20.65 6.66
C HIS A 457 -33.26 20.95 8.16
N ILE A 458 -32.31 21.80 8.58
CA ILE A 458 -32.11 22.19 9.98
C ILE A 458 -33.12 23.25 10.42
N PHE A 459 -33.34 24.26 9.58
CA PHE A 459 -34.22 25.39 9.92
C PHE A 459 -35.66 25.14 9.48
N PRO A 460 -36.66 25.63 10.25
CA PRO A 460 -38.03 25.71 9.76
C PRO A 460 -38.09 26.49 8.44
N SER A 461 -39.06 26.17 7.58
CA SER A 461 -39.21 26.75 6.23
C SER A 461 -39.18 28.28 6.20
N GLU A 462 -39.64 28.93 7.27
CA GLU A 462 -39.65 30.40 7.44
C GLU A 462 -38.25 31.01 7.55
N PHE A 463 -37.29 30.29 8.16
CA PHE A 463 -35.94 30.79 8.43
C PHE A 463 -34.90 30.36 7.38
N VAL A 464 -35.25 29.45 6.47
CA VAL A 464 -34.36 28.95 5.42
C VAL A 464 -33.80 30.11 4.58
N GLY A 465 -34.66 31.03 4.14
CA GLY A 465 -34.24 32.18 3.33
C GLY A 465 -33.22 33.07 4.07
N ILE A 466 -33.48 33.39 5.33
CA ILE A 466 -32.59 34.21 6.17
C ILE A 466 -31.25 33.49 6.38
N SER A 467 -31.27 32.17 6.61
CA SER A 467 -30.06 31.36 6.80
C SER A 467 -29.15 31.37 5.56
N TRP A 468 -29.73 31.30 4.36
CA TRP A 468 -28.97 31.33 3.10
C TRP A 468 -28.42 32.73 2.80
N VAL A 469 -29.13 33.81 3.17
CA VAL A 469 -28.55 35.16 3.09
C VAL A 469 -27.36 35.31 4.05
N GLY A 470 -27.49 34.81 5.28
CA GLY A 470 -26.37 34.78 6.23
C GLY A 470 -25.16 34.02 5.67
N LEU A 471 -25.39 32.86 5.07
CA LEU A 471 -24.35 32.08 4.39
C LEU A 471 -23.71 32.84 3.22
N ALA A 472 -24.50 33.52 2.40
CA ALA A 472 -23.98 34.34 1.30
C ALA A 472 -23.08 35.47 1.82
N MET A 473 -23.44 36.10 2.94
CA MET A 473 -22.59 37.09 3.61
C MET A 473 -21.27 36.48 4.09
N VAL A 474 -21.30 35.29 4.70
CA VAL A 474 -20.09 34.55 5.10
C VAL A 474 -19.18 34.25 3.91
N TYR A 475 -19.71 33.75 2.79
CA TYR A 475 -18.93 33.51 1.58
C TYR A 475 -18.34 34.79 0.99
N TYR A 476 -19.07 35.90 1.05
CA TYR A 476 -18.59 37.20 0.59
C TYR A 476 -17.42 37.71 1.46
N LEU A 477 -17.54 37.60 2.79
CA LEU A 477 -16.46 37.93 3.73
C LEU A 477 -15.22 37.08 3.47
N LEU A 478 -15.38 35.75 3.30
CA LEU A 478 -14.28 34.85 2.95
C LEU A 478 -13.62 35.23 1.63
N SER A 479 -14.38 35.69 0.63
CA SER A 479 -13.83 36.17 -0.65
C SER A 479 -12.93 37.39 -0.46
N SER A 480 -13.32 38.31 0.43
CA SER A 480 -12.53 39.52 0.73
C SER A 480 -11.24 39.17 1.48
N ILE A 481 -11.32 38.32 2.51
CA ILE A 481 -10.19 37.90 3.34
C ILE A 481 -9.18 37.09 2.51
N LEU A 482 -9.65 36.10 1.76
CA LEU A 482 -8.79 35.18 0.99
C LEU A 482 -8.44 35.71 -0.41
N LYS A 483 -8.90 36.92 -0.77
CA LYS A 483 -8.72 37.57 -2.09
C LYS A 483 -8.97 36.62 -3.27
N ASN A 484 -10.00 35.78 -3.18
CA ASN A 484 -10.26 34.73 -4.16
C ASN A 484 -11.68 34.86 -4.74
N ASN A 485 -11.76 34.94 -6.07
CA ASN A 485 -12.99 35.16 -6.82
C ASN A 485 -13.97 33.97 -6.72
N LYS A 486 -13.51 32.75 -6.44
CA LYS A 486 -14.40 31.57 -6.36
C LYS A 486 -15.39 31.66 -5.19
N TYR A 487 -14.97 32.20 -4.04
CA TYR A 487 -15.87 32.44 -2.90
C TYR A 487 -16.90 33.53 -3.20
N ARG A 488 -16.55 34.52 -4.04
CA ARG A 488 -17.50 35.54 -4.52
C ARG A 488 -18.60 34.92 -5.37
N LEU A 489 -18.23 33.98 -6.26
CA LEU A 489 -19.20 33.23 -7.06
C LEU A 489 -20.11 32.37 -6.17
N MET A 490 -19.58 31.74 -5.12
CA MET A 490 -20.40 31.01 -4.15
C MET A 490 -21.40 31.94 -3.43
N ALA A 491 -20.96 33.14 -3.00
CA ALA A 491 -21.85 34.12 -2.37
C ALA A 491 -23.01 34.53 -3.31
N LEU A 492 -22.70 34.87 -4.57
CA LEU A 492 -23.71 35.22 -5.57
C LEU A 492 -24.63 34.05 -5.90
N GLY A 493 -24.09 32.84 -6.01
CA GLY A 493 -24.84 31.62 -6.26
C GLY A 493 -25.83 31.28 -5.14
N THR A 494 -25.40 31.37 -3.87
CA THR A 494 -26.29 31.16 -2.72
C THR A 494 -27.37 32.24 -2.64
N LEU A 495 -27.04 33.49 -2.97
CA LEU A 495 -28.04 34.55 -3.05
C LEU A 495 -29.08 34.27 -4.14
N LEU A 496 -28.63 33.86 -5.34
CA LEU A 496 -29.54 33.47 -6.42
C LEU A 496 -30.44 32.30 -6.01
N MET A 497 -29.89 31.28 -5.34
CA MET A 497 -30.69 30.18 -4.77
C MET A 497 -31.73 30.71 -3.77
N THR A 498 -31.37 31.68 -2.93
CA THR A 498 -32.28 32.31 -1.97
C THR A 498 -33.43 33.02 -2.67
N VAL A 499 -33.14 33.79 -3.72
CA VAL A 499 -34.17 34.47 -4.53
C VAL A 499 -35.12 33.45 -5.15
N VAL A 500 -34.58 32.40 -5.78
CA VAL A 500 -35.40 31.33 -6.37
C VAL A 500 -36.26 30.64 -5.31
N TYR A 501 -35.70 30.31 -4.15
CA TYR A 501 -36.42 29.69 -3.05
C TYR A 501 -37.59 30.56 -2.56
N LEU A 502 -37.35 31.85 -2.32
CA LEU A 502 -38.40 32.78 -1.89
C LEU A 502 -39.47 32.99 -2.96
N LEU A 503 -39.12 32.98 -4.24
CA LEU A 503 -40.09 33.07 -5.33
C LEU A 503 -40.97 31.81 -5.44
N VAL A 504 -40.40 30.62 -5.24
CA VAL A 504 -41.15 29.35 -5.38
C VAL A 504 -41.94 29.01 -4.11
N PHE A 505 -41.31 29.10 -2.94
CA PHE A 505 -41.87 28.66 -1.66
C PHE A 505 -42.31 29.81 -0.74
N GLY A 506 -41.75 31.02 -0.93
CA GLY A 506 -42.16 32.20 -0.16
C GLY A 506 -43.55 32.72 -0.54
N ILE A 507 -44.07 32.37 -1.71
CA ILE A 507 -45.45 32.70 -2.11
C ILE A 507 -46.46 31.81 -1.36
N THR A 508 -46.10 30.57 -1.03
CA THR A 508 -46.98 29.54 -0.46
C THR A 508 -46.98 29.44 1.07
N SER A 509 -46.13 30.18 1.80
CA SER A 509 -46.13 30.12 3.28
C SER A 509 -47.38 30.75 3.91
N SER A 510 -47.81 30.28 5.08
CA SER A 510 -49.06 30.69 5.73
C SER A 510 -48.97 32.04 6.45
N GLU A 511 -47.77 32.49 6.85
CA GLU A 511 -47.59 33.70 7.65
C GLU A 511 -47.04 34.90 6.85
N THR A 512 -47.85 35.96 6.76
CA THR A 512 -47.57 37.16 5.95
C THR A 512 -46.36 37.98 6.45
N MET A 513 -46.09 37.98 7.75
CA MET A 513 -45.03 38.77 8.37
C MET A 513 -43.63 38.30 7.95
N TYR A 514 -43.38 36.98 7.97
CA TYR A 514 -42.09 36.40 7.60
C TYR A 514 -41.76 36.53 6.12
N LYS A 515 -42.79 36.52 5.25
CA LYS A 515 -42.64 36.82 3.82
C LYS A 515 -42.05 38.22 3.62
N ILE A 516 -42.68 39.23 4.23
CA ILE A 516 -42.27 40.63 4.08
C ILE A 516 -40.82 40.83 4.55
N ILE A 517 -40.47 40.29 5.72
CA ILE A 517 -39.11 40.41 6.28
C ILE A 517 -38.08 39.73 5.37
N SER A 518 -38.36 38.51 4.88
CA SER A 518 -37.43 37.77 4.02
C SER A 518 -37.21 38.46 2.67
N PHE A 519 -38.27 38.96 2.03
CA PHE A 519 -38.16 39.70 0.77
C PHE A 519 -37.42 41.03 0.93
N LEU A 520 -37.67 41.76 2.03
CA LEU A 520 -37.01 43.05 2.31
C LEU A 520 -35.52 42.84 2.60
N LEU A 521 -35.16 41.80 3.37
CA LEU A 521 -33.77 41.45 3.67
C LEU A 521 -33.01 41.07 2.39
N VAL A 522 -33.58 40.23 1.53
CA VAL A 522 -32.96 39.87 0.24
C VAL A 522 -32.82 41.08 -0.68
N ALA A 523 -33.85 41.92 -0.79
CA ALA A 523 -33.79 43.15 -1.59
C ALA A 523 -32.71 44.11 -1.09
N GLY A 524 -32.58 44.28 0.23
CA GLY A 524 -31.54 45.09 0.85
C GLY A 524 -30.13 44.58 0.53
N VAL A 525 -29.90 43.27 0.67
CA VAL A 525 -28.59 42.66 0.36
C VAL A 525 -28.26 42.76 -1.13
N LEU A 526 -29.23 42.56 -2.03
CA LEU A 526 -29.05 42.76 -3.47
C LEU A 526 -28.68 44.21 -3.81
N MET A 527 -29.34 45.19 -3.18
CA MET A 527 -29.06 46.60 -3.39
C MET A 527 -27.63 46.95 -2.93
N VAL A 528 -27.21 46.46 -1.76
CA VAL A 528 -25.83 46.63 -1.27
C VAL A 528 -24.81 46.03 -2.22
N ILE A 529 -25.03 44.80 -2.70
CA ILE A 529 -24.13 44.13 -3.65
C ILE A 529 -24.06 44.91 -4.97
N SER A 530 -25.20 45.38 -5.48
CA SER A 530 -25.28 46.19 -6.71
C SER A 530 -24.47 47.48 -6.58
N LEU A 531 -24.58 48.18 -5.44
CA LEU A 531 -23.81 49.40 -5.16
C LEU A 531 -22.30 49.13 -5.08
N ILE A 532 -21.88 48.02 -4.45
CA ILE A 532 -20.46 47.64 -4.37
C ILE A 532 -19.89 47.34 -5.76
N TYR A 533 -20.63 46.61 -6.60
CA TYR A 533 -20.20 46.30 -7.97
C TYR A 533 -20.15 47.55 -8.85
N SER A 534 -21.14 48.44 -8.73
CA SER A 534 -21.17 49.72 -9.45
C SER A 534 -19.96 50.60 -9.09
N ARG A 535 -19.63 50.71 -7.80
CA ARG A 535 -18.42 51.44 -7.35
C ARG A 535 -17.13 50.81 -7.86
N ARG A 536 -17.01 49.49 -7.89
CA ARG A 536 -15.80 48.80 -8.36
C ARG A 536 -15.58 48.97 -9.86
N LYS A 537 -16.67 48.99 -10.66
CA LYS A 537 -16.61 49.27 -12.10
C LYS A 537 -16.26 50.73 -12.40
N SER A 538 -16.59 51.66 -11.49
CA SER A 538 -16.26 53.09 -11.64
C SER A 538 -14.82 53.48 -11.28
N ASN A 539 -13.96 52.54 -10.81
CA ASN A 539 -12.60 52.82 -10.39
C ASN A 539 -11.57 51.89 -11.10
N PRO A 540 -11.09 52.24 -12.31
CA PRO A 540 -10.32 51.33 -13.19
C PRO A 540 -8.86 51.07 -12.78
N LYS A 541 -8.33 51.74 -11.75
CA LYS A 541 -6.87 51.77 -11.46
C LYS A 541 -6.28 50.54 -10.75
N SER A 542 -6.97 49.40 -10.71
CA SER A 542 -6.47 48.20 -10.00
C SER A 542 -6.28 46.95 -10.86
N GLU A 543 -6.56 46.99 -12.17
CA GLU A 543 -6.38 45.84 -13.08
C GLU A 543 -5.05 45.84 -13.84
N GLU A 544 -4.26 46.93 -13.81
CA GLU A 544 -3.04 47.06 -14.63
C GLU A 544 -1.76 46.44 -14.00
N ASN A 545 -1.83 45.79 -12.83
CA ASN A 545 -0.64 45.23 -12.15
C ASN A 545 -0.72 43.73 -11.82
N GLN A 546 -1.62 42.96 -12.45
CA GLN A 546 -1.71 41.50 -12.26
C GLN A 546 -2.09 40.75 -13.55
N GLU A 547 -1.33 40.97 -14.62
CA GLU A 547 -1.12 39.90 -15.63
C GLU A 547 0.07 39.02 -15.25
#